data_AF-A0A923C9J1-F1
#
_entry.id   AF-A0A923C9J1-F1
#
_cell.length_a   1.000
_cell.length_b   1.000
_cell.length_c   1.000
_cell.angle_alpha   90.00
_cell.angle_beta   90.00
_cell.angle_gamma   90.00
#
_symmetry.space_group_name_H-M   'P 1'
#
loop_
_entity.id
_entity.type
_entity.pdbx_description
1 polymer ?
#
loop_
_entity_poly.entity_id
_entity_poly.type
_entity_poly.pdbx_seq_one_letter_code
_entity_poly.pdbx_strand_id
1 'polypeptide(L)'
;LTHALLGHLPIPAWLNEGLAVNTEQRFYPQASGAHRGGYEAARQHARHQRFWGPAEIQQFWSGDSFHRPDEGNELSYDLARILTAQFAADWPRFRGFVNMADSADGGAAAAREHLDMELGQAVCALLEREYTVEHEPDPVQWRLEAQY
;
A
#
# COMPACT_ATOMS: atom_id res chain seq x y z
N LEU A 1 -1.27 -0.69 -18.65
CA LEU A 1 -1.07 -2.12 -19.03
C LEU A 1 -1.26 -3.03 -17.82
N THR A 2 -0.54 -2.84 -16.72
CA THR A 2 -0.63 -3.69 -15.51
C THR A 2 -2.05 -3.78 -14.94
N HIS A 3 -2.76 -2.67 -14.78
CA HIS A 3 -4.17 -2.71 -14.31
C HIS A 3 -5.08 -3.58 -15.18
N ALA A 4 -4.89 -3.57 -16.51
CA ALA A 4 -5.69 -4.41 -17.41
C ALA A 4 -5.40 -5.91 -17.23
N LEU A 5 -4.16 -6.26 -16.89
CA LEU A 5 -3.78 -7.65 -16.57
C LEU A 5 -4.33 -8.08 -15.21
N LEU A 6 -4.53 -7.15 -14.27
CA LEU A 6 -5.00 -7.42 -12.91
C LEU A 6 -6.51 -7.26 -12.74
N GLY A 7 -7.23 -6.71 -13.72
CA GLY A 7 -8.66 -6.36 -13.58
C GLY A 7 -9.63 -7.52 -13.33
N HIS A 8 -9.14 -8.77 -13.38
CA HIS A 8 -9.91 -9.95 -13.01
C HIS A 8 -9.78 -10.33 -11.52
N LEU A 9 -8.83 -9.72 -10.80
CA LEU A 9 -8.61 -9.95 -9.38
C LEU A 9 -9.30 -8.85 -8.55
N PRO A 10 -9.95 -9.19 -7.43
CA PRO A 10 -10.61 -8.22 -6.55
C PRO A 10 -9.61 -7.50 -5.63
N ILE A 11 -8.38 -7.25 -6.08
CA ILE A 11 -7.32 -6.69 -5.23
C ILE A 11 -7.62 -5.26 -4.79
N PRO A 12 -7.20 -4.85 -3.58
CA PRO A 12 -7.35 -3.48 -3.10
C PRO A 12 -6.55 -2.49 -3.96
N ALA A 13 -7.01 -1.23 -3.98
CA ALA A 13 -6.41 -0.16 -4.77
C ALA A 13 -4.90 -0.03 -4.51
N TRP A 14 -4.47 -0.05 -3.25
CA TRP A 14 -3.06 0.07 -2.90
C TRP A 14 -2.19 -1.03 -3.52
N LEU A 15 -2.69 -2.27 -3.60
CA LEU A 15 -1.93 -3.37 -4.17
C LEU A 15 -1.91 -3.29 -5.70
N ASN A 16 -3.04 -2.89 -6.30
CA ASN A 16 -3.14 -2.69 -7.74
C ASN A 16 -2.18 -1.59 -8.22
N GLU A 17 -2.18 -0.44 -7.54
CA GLU A 17 -1.26 0.66 -7.82
C GLU A 17 0.19 0.27 -7.51
N GLY A 18 0.45 -0.38 -6.38
CA GLY A 18 1.77 -0.85 -6.02
C GLY A 18 2.39 -1.79 -7.06
N LEU A 19 1.60 -2.73 -7.60
CA LEU A 19 2.00 -3.62 -8.69
C LEU A 19 2.24 -2.86 -9.99
N ALA A 20 1.37 -1.89 -10.32
CA ALA A 20 1.50 -1.07 -11.52
C ALA A 20 2.78 -0.23 -11.48
N VAL A 21 3.00 0.52 -10.40
CA VAL A 21 4.18 1.37 -10.22
C VAL A 21 5.45 0.53 -10.25
N ASN A 22 5.55 -0.56 -9.45
CA ASN A 22 6.76 -1.40 -9.45
C ASN A 22 7.05 -2.02 -10.82
N THR A 23 6.00 -2.42 -11.56
CA THR A 23 6.16 -2.93 -12.92
C THR A 23 6.71 -1.85 -13.84
N GLU A 24 6.14 -0.64 -13.79
CA GLU A 24 6.63 0.51 -14.56
C GLU A 24 8.10 0.82 -14.23
N GLN A 25 8.48 0.86 -12.95
CA GLN A 25 9.87 1.12 -12.54
C GLN A 25 10.84 0.08 -13.11
N ARG A 26 10.41 -1.18 -13.21
CA ARG A 26 11.24 -2.26 -13.75
C ARG A 26 11.46 -2.15 -15.25
N PHE A 27 10.48 -1.64 -16.00
CA PHE A 27 10.58 -1.45 -17.44
C PHE A 27 11.19 -0.09 -17.82
N TYR A 28 10.99 0.94 -17.00
CA TYR A 28 11.46 2.31 -17.25
C TYR A 28 12.15 2.95 -16.02
N PRO A 29 13.32 2.44 -15.61
CA PRO A 29 13.99 2.87 -14.36
C PRO A 29 14.29 4.37 -14.28
N GLN A 30 14.52 4.98 -15.45
CA GLN A 30 14.86 6.40 -15.62
C GLN A 30 13.66 7.33 -15.41
N ALA A 31 12.44 6.87 -15.72
CA ALA A 31 11.20 7.65 -15.53
C ALA A 31 10.74 7.61 -14.07
N SER A 32 11.09 6.54 -13.34
CA SER A 32 10.59 6.24 -12.00
C SER A 32 11.33 6.93 -10.85
N GLY A 33 12.32 7.78 -11.13
CA GLY A 33 13.12 8.41 -10.08
C GLY A 33 13.87 7.41 -9.20
N ALA A 34 14.15 6.19 -9.71
CA ALA A 34 14.78 5.09 -8.97
C ALA A 34 16.19 5.39 -8.42
N HIS A 35 16.71 6.58 -8.73
CA HIS A 35 17.96 7.14 -8.23
C HIS A 35 17.70 8.37 -7.34
N ARG A 36 16.71 8.29 -6.43
CA ARG A 36 16.59 9.31 -5.37
C ARG A 36 17.86 9.25 -4.53
N GLY A 37 18.61 10.35 -4.50
CA GLY A 37 19.77 10.45 -3.63
C GLY A 37 19.35 10.28 -2.16
N GLY A 38 20.29 9.92 -1.28
CA GLY A 38 19.98 9.65 0.14
C GLY A 38 19.24 10.80 0.84
N TYR A 39 19.51 12.05 0.45
CA TYR A 39 18.77 13.23 0.95
C TYR A 39 17.29 13.23 0.55
N GLU A 40 16.97 12.90 -0.70
CA GLU A 40 15.59 12.86 -1.19
C GLU A 40 14.81 11.70 -0.58
N ALA A 41 15.46 10.56 -0.41
CA ALA A 41 14.88 9.42 0.29
C ALA A 41 14.55 9.76 1.75
N ALA A 42 15.46 10.42 2.48
CA ALA A 42 15.23 10.86 3.85
C ALA A 42 14.11 11.91 3.95
N ARG A 43 14.05 12.86 3.00
CA ARG A 43 12.96 13.86 2.95
C ARG A 43 11.60 13.20 2.72
N GLN A 44 11.54 12.21 1.82
CA GLN A 44 10.31 11.49 1.55
C GLN A 44 9.87 10.65 2.76
N HIS A 45 10.80 9.97 3.41
CA HIS A 45 10.55 9.24 4.66
C HIS A 45 9.95 10.16 5.73
N ALA A 46 10.54 11.34 5.93
CA ALA A 46 10.02 12.32 6.87
C ALA A 46 8.60 12.82 6.52
N ARG A 47 8.21 12.86 5.23
CA ARG A 47 6.83 13.17 4.82
C ARG A 47 5.89 12.04 5.21
N HIS A 48 6.25 10.79 4.93
CA HIS A 48 5.47 9.62 5.37
C HIS A 48 5.27 9.60 6.89
N GLN A 49 6.34 9.84 7.65
CA GLN A 49 6.30 9.90 9.11
C GLN A 49 5.41 11.03 9.63
N ARG A 50 5.14 12.08 8.87
CA ARG A 50 4.25 13.18 9.30
C ARG A 50 2.80 12.95 8.89
N PHE A 51 2.59 12.40 7.70
CA PHE A 51 1.27 12.31 7.08
C PHE A 51 0.43 11.15 7.63
N TRP A 52 1.03 9.97 7.77
CA TRP A 52 0.26 8.75 8.05
C TRP A 52 -0.09 8.61 9.53
N GLY A 53 -1.29 9.03 9.92
CA GLY A 53 -1.94 8.66 11.18
C GLY A 53 -2.95 7.54 11.03
N PRO A 54 -3.65 7.15 12.12
CA PRO A 54 -4.67 6.12 12.10
C PRO A 54 -5.82 6.40 11.12
N ALA A 55 -6.26 7.67 10.98
CA ALA A 55 -7.33 8.01 10.05
C ALA A 55 -6.86 7.94 8.58
N GLU A 56 -5.66 8.47 8.29
CA GLU A 56 -5.11 8.48 6.95
C GLU A 56 -4.78 7.08 6.46
N ILE A 57 -4.32 6.18 7.34
CA ILE A 57 -4.02 4.80 6.93
C ILE A 57 -5.29 4.00 6.61
N GLN A 58 -6.42 4.30 7.24
CA GLN A 58 -7.69 3.70 6.81
C GLN A 58 -8.08 4.13 5.40
N GLN A 59 -7.87 5.40 5.04
CA GLN A 59 -8.07 5.89 3.67
C GLN A 59 -7.12 5.23 2.66
N PHE A 60 -5.92 4.84 3.10
CA PHE A 60 -4.99 4.07 2.29
C PHE A 60 -5.50 2.65 2.03
N TRP A 61 -6.02 1.98 3.06
CA TRP A 61 -6.57 0.64 2.95
C TRP A 61 -7.87 0.59 2.13
N SER A 62 -8.77 1.56 2.31
CA SER A 62 -10.00 1.69 1.53
C SER A 62 -9.75 2.10 0.07
N GLY A 63 -8.63 2.78 -0.19
CA GLY A 63 -8.28 3.33 -1.50
C GLY A 63 -8.67 4.80 -1.70
N ASP A 64 -9.32 5.42 -0.72
CA ASP A 64 -9.74 6.84 -0.81
C ASP A 64 -8.55 7.79 -0.90
N SER A 65 -7.42 7.45 -0.27
CA SER A 65 -6.23 8.31 -0.26
C SER A 65 -5.63 8.52 -1.66
N PHE A 66 -5.89 7.61 -2.61
CA PHE A 66 -5.47 7.71 -4.00
C PHE A 66 -6.28 8.72 -4.81
N HIS A 67 -7.40 9.24 -4.29
CA HIS A 67 -8.22 10.24 -4.95
C HIS A 67 -8.05 11.65 -4.36
N ARG A 68 -7.18 11.80 -3.36
CA ARG A 68 -6.97 13.09 -2.68
C ARG A 68 -6.32 14.12 -3.61
N PRO A 69 -6.69 15.41 -3.48
CA PRO A 69 -6.06 16.48 -4.27
C PRO A 69 -4.74 17.00 -3.64
N ASP A 70 -4.38 16.53 -2.45
CA ASP A 70 -3.21 16.97 -1.69
C ASP A 70 -2.04 15.96 -1.77
N GLU A 71 -1.03 16.13 -0.92
CA GLU A 71 0.13 15.23 -0.90
C GLU A 71 -0.20 13.77 -0.53
N GLY A 72 -1.39 13.50 0.01
CA GLY A 72 -1.84 12.15 0.32
C GLY A 72 -1.89 11.24 -0.91
N ASN A 73 -2.22 11.78 -2.08
CA ASN A 73 -2.20 11.02 -3.32
C ASN A 73 -0.79 10.52 -3.64
N GLU A 74 0.20 11.42 -3.70
CA GLU A 74 1.61 11.08 -3.96
C GLU A 74 2.16 10.08 -2.93
N LEU A 75 1.87 10.29 -1.65
CA LEU A 75 2.32 9.42 -0.57
C LEU A 75 1.64 8.04 -0.62
N SER A 76 0.42 7.95 -1.12
CA SER A 76 -0.28 6.67 -1.30
C SER A 76 0.42 5.79 -2.32
N TYR A 77 0.75 6.34 -3.50
CA TYR A 77 1.50 5.62 -4.53
C TYR A 77 2.88 5.18 -4.02
N ASP A 78 3.59 6.03 -3.28
CA ASP A 78 4.91 5.69 -2.78
C ASP A 78 4.85 4.62 -1.67
N LEU A 79 3.89 4.69 -0.75
CA LEU A 79 3.68 3.69 0.29
C LEU A 79 3.29 2.33 -0.32
N ALA A 80 2.32 2.32 -1.23
CA ALA A 80 1.91 1.13 -1.99
C ALA A 80 3.08 0.47 -2.70
N ARG A 81 3.89 1.28 -3.39
CA ARG A 81 5.10 0.82 -4.08
C ARG A 81 6.07 0.14 -3.11
N ILE A 82 6.36 0.77 -1.97
CA ILE A 82 7.31 0.22 -0.98
C ILE A 82 6.80 -1.10 -0.40
N LEU A 83 5.56 -1.16 0.08
CA LEU A 83 4.98 -2.38 0.64
C LEU A 83 5.00 -3.53 -0.35
N THR A 84 4.56 -3.26 -1.58
CA THR A 84 4.55 -4.26 -2.67
C THR A 84 5.95 -4.80 -2.95
N ALA A 85 6.95 -3.92 -3.02
CA ALA A 85 8.34 -4.31 -3.26
C ALA A 85 8.91 -5.14 -2.11
N GLN A 86 8.61 -4.77 -0.85
CA GLN A 86 9.04 -5.53 0.33
C GLN A 86 8.42 -6.92 0.36
N PHE A 87 7.11 -7.03 0.13
CA PHE A 87 6.41 -8.32 0.16
C PHE A 87 6.85 -9.21 -1.01
N ALA A 88 7.13 -8.63 -2.18
CA ALA A 88 7.60 -9.36 -3.36
C ALA A 88 9.00 -9.98 -3.21
N ALA A 89 9.74 -9.69 -2.13
CA ALA A 89 11.04 -10.31 -1.84
C ALA A 89 10.93 -11.84 -1.72
N ASP A 90 9.84 -12.35 -1.14
CA ASP A 90 9.47 -13.78 -1.20
C ASP A 90 8.38 -13.97 -2.25
N TRP A 91 8.81 -14.22 -3.49
CA TRP A 91 7.90 -14.30 -4.63
C TRP A 91 6.83 -15.41 -4.52
N PRO A 92 7.13 -16.65 -4.12
CA PRO A 92 6.11 -17.68 -3.91
C PRO A 92 5.00 -17.27 -2.95
N ARG A 93 5.36 -16.71 -1.79
CA ARG A 93 4.39 -16.22 -0.79
C ARG A 93 3.59 -15.03 -1.32
N PHE A 94 4.29 -14.05 -1.90
CA PHE A 94 3.68 -12.85 -2.47
C PHE A 94 2.67 -13.16 -3.58
N ARG A 95 2.98 -14.13 -4.45
CA ARG A 95 2.03 -14.58 -5.47
C ARG A 95 0.75 -15.14 -4.84
N GLY A 96 0.85 -15.95 -3.80
CA GLY A 96 -0.31 -16.47 -3.07
C GLY A 96 -1.17 -15.32 -2.55
N PHE A 97 -0.53 -14.38 -1.84
CA PHE A 97 -1.15 -13.16 -1.34
C PHE A 97 -1.90 -12.38 -2.43
N VAL A 98 -1.27 -12.05 -3.55
CA VAL A 98 -1.90 -11.26 -4.63
C VAL A 98 -3.13 -11.94 -5.22
N ASN A 99 -3.12 -13.27 -5.35
CA ASN A 99 -4.26 -14.01 -5.90
C ASN A 99 -5.45 -14.11 -4.94
N MET A 100 -5.21 -13.95 -3.63
CA MET A 100 -6.23 -14.07 -2.58
C MET A 100 -6.65 -12.74 -1.96
N ALA A 101 -5.90 -11.66 -2.19
CA ALA A 101 -6.20 -10.36 -1.62
C ALA A 101 -7.54 -9.82 -2.14
N ASP A 102 -8.33 -9.25 -1.23
CA ASP A 102 -9.66 -8.73 -1.52
C ASP A 102 -9.77 -7.27 -1.06
N SER A 103 -10.38 -6.44 -1.89
CA SER A 103 -10.69 -5.05 -1.59
C SER A 103 -11.60 -4.89 -0.37
N ALA A 104 -12.47 -5.86 -0.09
CA ALA A 104 -13.42 -5.82 1.01
C ALA A 104 -12.75 -5.88 2.40
N ASP A 105 -11.50 -6.36 2.48
CA ASP A 105 -10.73 -6.40 3.73
C ASP A 105 -9.35 -5.73 3.61
N GLY A 106 -9.12 -4.96 2.54
CA GLY A 106 -7.84 -4.33 2.26
C GLY A 106 -6.69 -5.31 2.00
N GLY A 107 -6.99 -6.61 1.83
CA GLY A 107 -6.02 -7.70 1.71
C GLY A 107 -5.57 -8.32 3.03
N ALA A 108 -6.19 -7.97 4.16
CA ALA A 108 -5.74 -8.38 5.49
C ALA A 108 -5.73 -9.90 5.69
N ALA A 109 -6.79 -10.61 5.28
CA ALA A 109 -6.86 -12.07 5.41
C ALA A 109 -5.80 -12.77 4.57
N ALA A 110 -5.62 -12.32 3.31
CA ALA A 110 -4.61 -12.89 2.42
C ALA A 110 -3.18 -12.63 2.92
N ALA A 111 -2.92 -11.48 3.54
CA ALA A 111 -1.62 -11.16 4.13
C ALA A 111 -1.29 -12.10 5.29
N ARG A 112 -2.25 -12.33 6.20
CA ARG A 112 -2.09 -13.30 7.29
C ARG A 112 -1.84 -14.72 6.77
N GLU A 113 -2.61 -15.15 5.77
CA GLU A 113 -2.54 -16.52 5.24
C GLU A 113 -1.23 -16.80 4.48
N HIS A 114 -0.78 -15.87 3.65
CA HIS A 114 0.32 -16.12 2.72
C HIS A 114 1.64 -15.48 3.12
N LEU A 115 1.61 -14.36 3.86
CA LEU A 115 2.80 -13.63 4.26
C LEU A 115 3.17 -13.88 5.73
N ASP A 116 2.28 -14.49 6.53
CA ASP A 116 2.39 -14.62 7.99
C ASP A 116 2.53 -13.24 8.68
N MET A 117 1.80 -12.23 8.18
CA MET A 117 1.94 -10.83 8.63
C MET A 117 0.60 -10.13 8.81
N GLU A 118 0.55 -9.20 9.76
CA GLU A 118 -0.51 -8.19 9.85
C GLU A 118 -0.08 -6.93 9.07
N LEU A 119 -0.99 -6.37 8.26
CA LEU A 119 -0.68 -5.26 7.36
C LEU A 119 -0.39 -3.96 8.12
N GLY A 120 -1.12 -3.72 9.21
CA GLY A 120 -0.89 -2.57 10.10
C GLY A 120 0.50 -2.62 10.72
N GLN A 121 0.96 -3.79 11.17
CA GLN A 121 2.33 -3.96 11.67
C GLN A 121 3.39 -3.65 10.61
N ALA A 122 3.19 -4.12 9.38
CA ALA A 122 4.11 -3.85 8.27
C ALA A 122 4.24 -2.34 7.99
N VAL A 123 3.12 -1.63 7.97
CA VAL A 123 3.10 -0.17 7.82
C VAL A 123 3.76 0.52 8.99
N CYS A 124 3.42 0.18 10.23
CA CYS A 124 4.03 0.79 11.42
C CYS A 124 5.55 0.60 11.44
N ALA A 125 6.04 -0.58 11.05
CA ALA A 125 7.47 -0.85 10.94
C ALA A 125 8.13 0.04 9.88
N LEU A 126 7.51 0.22 8.71
CA LEU A 126 8.01 1.10 7.67
C LEU A 126 8.01 2.58 8.10
N LEU A 127 7.01 2.99 8.86
CA LEU A 127 6.85 4.37 9.35
C LEU A 127 7.64 4.66 10.63
N GLU A 128 8.30 3.66 11.22
CA GLU A 128 8.98 3.75 12.52
C GLU A 128 8.04 4.24 13.64
N ARG A 129 6.83 3.66 13.67
CA ARG A 129 5.77 4.02 14.63
C ARG A 129 5.40 2.83 15.51
N GLU A 130 4.88 3.14 16.69
CA GLU A 130 4.26 2.13 17.55
C GLU A 130 3.02 1.55 16.87
N TYR A 131 2.91 0.24 16.91
CA TYR A 131 1.77 -0.48 16.39
C TYR A 131 0.54 -0.29 17.29
N THR A 132 -0.59 0.04 16.66
CA THR A 132 -1.92 -0.04 17.27
C THR A 132 -2.87 -0.72 16.30
N VAL A 133 -3.93 -1.33 16.83
CA VAL A 133 -4.96 -2.01 16.02
C VAL A 133 -5.64 -1.09 15.00
N GLU A 134 -5.66 0.22 15.25
CA GLU A 134 -6.22 1.22 14.34
C GLU A 134 -5.44 1.36 13.01
N HIS A 135 -4.24 0.78 12.94
CA HIS A 135 -3.45 0.73 11.70
C HIS A 135 -3.79 -0.50 10.85
N GLU A 136 -4.50 -1.49 11.39
CA GLU A 136 -5.00 -2.61 10.60
C GLU A 136 -6.16 -2.19 9.71
N PRO A 137 -6.34 -2.77 8.53
CA PRO A 137 -7.53 -2.52 7.72
C PRO A 137 -8.82 -2.80 8.51
N ASP A 138 -9.70 -1.80 8.61
CA ASP A 138 -11.01 -1.92 9.26
C ASP A 138 -12.18 -1.64 8.28
N PRO A 139 -12.70 -2.68 7.60
CA PRO A 139 -13.82 -2.55 6.69
C PRO A 139 -15.14 -2.15 7.36
N VAL A 140 -15.27 -2.29 8.68
CA VAL A 140 -16.46 -1.81 9.40
C VAL A 140 -16.44 -0.29 9.39
N GLN A 141 -15.29 0.33 9.64
CA GLN A 141 -15.14 1.78 9.60
C GLN A 141 -15.48 2.35 8.21
N TRP A 142 -14.93 1.79 7.13
CA TRP A 142 -15.13 2.35 5.78
C TRP A 142 -16.60 2.29 5.33
N ARG A 143 -17.32 1.24 5.72
CA ARG A 143 -18.76 1.09 5.42
C ARG A 143 -19.63 2.10 6.15
N LEU A 144 -19.23 2.53 7.35
CA LEU A 144 -19.96 3.53 8.11
C LEU A 144 -19.79 4.92 7.51
N GLU A 145 -18.61 5.23 6.97
CA GLU A 145 -18.32 6.52 6.32
C GLU A 145 -19.07 6.65 4.97
N ALA A 146 -19.26 5.57 4.22
CA ALA A 146 -19.98 5.59 2.94
C ALA A 146 -21.52 5.79 3.04
N GLN A 147 -22.08 5.82 4.26
CA GLN A 147 -23.52 5.98 4.50
C GLN A 147 -23.94 7.42 4.82
N TYR A 148 -23.00 8.37 4.84
CA TYR A 148 -23.23 9.79 5.10
C TYR A 148 -22.82 10.65 3.89
#